data_AF-A0A0U1RPQ7-F1
#
_entry.id   AF-A0A0U1RPQ7-F1
#
_cell.length_a   1.000
_cell.length_b   1.000
_cell.length_c   1.000
_cell.angle_alpha   90.00
_cell.angle_beta   90.00
_cell.angle_gamma   90.00
#
_symmetry.space_group_name_H-M   'P 1'
#
loop_
_entity.id
_entity.type
_entity.pdbx_description
1 polymer ?
#
loop_
_entity_poly.entity_id
_entity_poly.type
_entity_poly.pdbx_seq_one_letter_code
_entity_poly.pdbx_strand_id
1 'polypeptide(L)'
;GRHSWSEEPSGVLEHPEGIHIILDLTPNYQGQNAWFLPAQADIVATKMKEALSSWLQDGVDGFQFRDVGKLMNAPLYLAEWQNITKNLSEDRLLIAGTESSDLQQIVNILESTSDLLLTSSYLSNS
;
A
#
# COMPACT_ATOMS: atom_id res chain seq x y z
N GLY A 1 -14.22 39.98 12.20
CA GLY A 1 -14.13 40.03 10.73
C GLY A 1 -14.60 38.69 10.19
N ARG A 2 -15.52 38.71 9.23
CA ARG A 2 -16.08 37.50 8.61
C ARG A 2 -15.12 37.12 7.46
N HIS A 3 -14.35 36.05 7.61
CA HIS A 3 -13.59 35.50 6.49
C HIS A 3 -14.49 34.54 5.72
N SER A 4 -14.74 34.95 4.48
CA SER A 4 -15.50 34.24 3.45
C SER A 4 -14.67 33.05 2.98
N TRP A 5 -15.21 31.84 3.10
CA TRP A 5 -14.67 30.68 2.40
C TRP A 5 -15.08 30.80 0.93
N SER A 6 -14.14 31.20 0.11
CA SER A 6 -14.31 31.32 -1.34
C SER A 6 -13.02 30.92 -2.01
N GLU A 7 -12.65 29.66 -1.86
CA GLU A 7 -11.68 29.01 -2.74
C GLU A 7 -12.27 27.66 -3.12
N GLU A 8 -12.48 27.49 -4.43
CA GLU A 8 -12.82 26.21 -5.02
C GLU A 8 -11.67 25.23 -4.72
N PRO A 9 -11.94 23.98 -4.30
CA PRO A 9 -10.86 23.05 -4.02
C PRO A 9 -10.15 22.75 -5.35
N SER A 10 -8.91 23.24 -5.48
CA SER A 10 -7.92 22.61 -6.34
C SER A 10 -7.92 21.12 -5.98
N GLY A 11 -7.99 20.25 -6.98
CA GLY A 11 -8.10 18.79 -6.79
C GLY A 11 -6.85 18.14 -6.16
N VAL A 12 -6.01 18.90 -5.47
CA VAL A 12 -4.84 18.47 -4.74
C VAL A 12 -5.21 18.43 -3.26
N LEU A 13 -4.94 17.30 -2.61
CA LEU A 13 -5.19 17.15 -1.19
C LEU A 13 -4.24 18.06 -0.39
N GLU A 14 -4.73 19.17 0.15
CA GLU A 14 -3.98 20.01 1.10
C GLU A 14 -4.19 19.51 2.54
N HIS A 15 -3.10 19.22 3.25
CA HIS A 15 -3.12 18.60 4.58
C HIS A 15 -2.70 19.56 5.70
N PRO A 16 -3.35 19.50 6.88
CA PRO A 16 -2.83 20.16 8.07
C PRO A 16 -1.40 19.70 8.37
N GLU A 17 -0.52 20.63 8.76
CA GLU A 17 0.87 20.32 9.09
C GLU A 17 0.98 19.16 10.10
N GLY A 18 1.76 18.14 9.76
CA GLY A 18 2.04 17.00 10.62
C GLY A 18 1.06 15.81 10.51
N ILE A 19 0.13 15.83 9.56
CA ILE A 19 -0.75 14.68 9.25
C ILE A 19 -0.34 14.08 7.91
N HIS A 20 -0.08 12.76 7.90
CA HIS A 20 0.17 11.99 6.68
C HIS A 20 -1.02 11.10 6.33
N ILE A 21 -1.29 10.95 5.03
CA ILE A 21 -2.36 10.09 4.52
C ILE A 21 -1.78 8.80 3.94
N ILE A 22 -2.20 7.68 4.53
CA ILE A 22 -1.92 6.33 4.01
C ILE A 22 -3.22 5.76 3.45
N LEU A 23 -3.21 5.36 2.17
CA LEU A 23 -4.38 4.79 1.51
C LEU A 23 -4.30 3.26 1.48
N ASP A 24 -5.37 2.59 1.93
CA ASP A 24 -5.49 1.15 1.75
C ASP A 24 -5.97 0.81 0.33
N LEU A 25 -5.12 0.14 -0.45
CA LEU A 25 -5.38 -0.22 -1.84
C LEU A 25 -5.63 -1.72 -2.03
N THR A 26 -6.07 -2.42 -0.98
CA THR A 26 -6.43 -3.84 -1.09
C THR A 26 -7.58 -4.01 -2.10
N PRO A 27 -7.37 -4.67 -3.26
CA PRO A 27 -8.21 -4.42 -4.42
C PRO A 27 -9.59 -5.12 -4.35
N ASN A 28 -9.66 -6.34 -3.82
CA ASN A 28 -10.92 -7.07 -3.65
C ASN A 28 -11.38 -7.11 -2.18
N TYR A 29 -11.37 -5.97 -1.51
CA TYR A 29 -11.62 -5.87 -0.06
C TYR A 29 -13.00 -6.37 0.40
N GLN A 30 -14.00 -6.40 -0.49
CA GLN A 30 -15.34 -6.95 -0.21
C GLN A 30 -15.48 -8.42 -0.61
N GLY A 31 -14.51 -8.96 -1.33
CA GLY A 31 -14.53 -10.34 -1.81
C GLY A 31 -13.90 -11.32 -0.82
N GLN A 32 -14.08 -12.61 -1.09
CA GLN A 32 -13.52 -13.67 -0.24
C GLN A 32 -11.99 -13.75 -0.31
N ASN A 33 -11.41 -13.45 -1.48
CA ASN A 33 -9.96 -13.34 -1.66
C ASN A 33 -9.59 -11.91 -2.03
N ALA A 34 -8.89 -11.23 -1.14
CA ALA A 34 -8.41 -9.85 -1.27
C ALA A 34 -7.63 -9.58 -2.56
N TRP A 35 -6.99 -10.61 -3.13
CA TRP A 35 -6.13 -10.52 -4.32
C TRP A 35 -6.69 -11.22 -5.55
N PHE A 36 -8.02 -11.43 -5.59
CA PHE A 36 -8.69 -12.19 -6.66
C PHE A 36 -8.12 -13.61 -6.82
N LEU A 37 -8.29 -14.23 -7.99
CA LEU A 37 -7.77 -15.56 -8.27
C LEU A 37 -6.30 -15.47 -8.76
N PRO A 38 -5.44 -16.47 -8.49
CA PRO A 38 -4.04 -16.46 -8.92
C PRO A 38 -3.84 -16.22 -10.43
N ALA A 39 -4.75 -16.73 -11.28
CA ALA A 39 -4.71 -16.50 -12.73
C ALA A 39 -4.87 -15.03 -13.15
N GLN A 40 -5.26 -14.14 -12.23
CA GLN A 40 -5.43 -12.70 -12.45
C GLN A 40 -4.29 -11.89 -11.81
N ALA A 41 -3.28 -12.52 -11.20
CA ALA A 41 -2.23 -11.83 -10.44
C ALA A 41 -1.52 -10.75 -11.27
N ASP A 42 -1.16 -11.04 -12.52
CA ASP A 42 -0.51 -10.06 -13.39
C ASP A 42 -1.44 -8.87 -13.74
N ILE A 43 -2.72 -9.14 -13.98
CA ILE A 43 -3.71 -8.09 -14.26
C ILE A 43 -3.88 -7.19 -13.04
N VAL A 44 -3.99 -7.79 -11.86
CA VAL A 44 -4.05 -7.06 -10.59
C VAL A 44 -2.79 -6.25 -10.41
N ALA A 45 -1.60 -6.83 -10.63
CA ALA A 45 -0.33 -6.15 -10.48
C ALA A 45 -0.18 -4.94 -11.41
N THR A 46 -0.60 -5.04 -12.67
CA THR A 46 -0.63 -3.91 -13.60
C THR A 46 -1.55 -2.80 -13.09
N LYS A 47 -2.77 -3.13 -12.66
CA LYS A 47 -3.71 -2.13 -12.11
C LYS A 47 -3.19 -1.48 -10.84
N MET A 48 -2.48 -2.22 -9.99
CA MET A 48 -1.85 -1.67 -8.78
C MET A 48 -0.80 -0.62 -9.15
N LYS A 49 0.05 -0.85 -10.15
CA LYS A 49 1.06 0.14 -10.58
C LYS A 49 0.42 1.45 -11.06
N GLU A 50 -0.65 1.35 -11.84
CA GLU A 50 -1.42 2.50 -12.32
C GLU A 50 -2.03 3.27 -11.13
N ALA A 51 -2.66 2.57 -10.20
CA ALA A 51 -3.27 3.17 -9.02
C ALA A 51 -2.25 3.86 -8.12
N LEU A 52 -1.13 3.19 -7.82
CA LEU A 52 -0.03 3.77 -7.04
C LEU A 52 0.45 5.07 -7.66
N SER A 53 0.73 5.05 -8.96
CA SER A 53 1.22 6.24 -9.68
C SER A 53 0.23 7.40 -9.64
N SER A 54 -1.07 7.13 -9.80
CA SER A 54 -2.12 8.15 -9.73
C SER A 54 -2.22 8.77 -8.33
N TRP A 55 -2.37 7.95 -7.29
CA TRP A 55 -2.55 8.45 -5.92
C TRP A 55 -1.31 9.17 -5.39
N LEU A 56 -0.12 8.75 -5.81
CA LEU A 56 1.10 9.45 -5.46
C LEU A 56 1.15 10.87 -6.07
N GLN A 57 0.59 11.07 -7.27
CA GLN A 57 0.46 12.38 -7.91
C GLN A 57 -0.57 13.27 -7.19
N ASP A 58 -1.60 12.66 -6.62
CA ASP A 58 -2.66 13.37 -5.88
C ASP A 58 -2.27 13.75 -4.44
N GLY A 59 -1.03 13.41 -4.02
CA GLY A 59 -0.46 13.83 -2.73
C GLY A 59 -0.52 12.78 -1.62
N VAL A 60 -0.89 11.52 -1.91
CA VAL A 60 -0.88 10.45 -0.90
C VAL A 60 0.55 10.14 -0.44
N ASP A 61 0.74 10.08 0.88
CA ASP A 61 2.04 9.87 1.53
C ASP A 61 2.44 8.38 1.59
N GLY A 62 1.52 7.45 1.34
CA GLY A 62 1.85 6.04 1.30
C GLY A 62 0.66 5.12 1.17
N PHE A 63 0.94 3.81 1.20
CA PHE A 63 -0.06 2.79 0.93
C PHE A 63 -0.02 1.64 1.92
N GLN A 64 -1.18 1.06 2.15
CA GLN A 64 -1.35 -0.19 2.87
C GLN A 64 -1.96 -1.26 1.96
N PHE A 65 -1.45 -2.48 2.09
CA PHE A 65 -2.06 -3.67 1.50
C PHE A 65 -2.27 -4.75 2.55
N ARG A 66 -3.48 -5.31 2.61
CA ARG A 66 -3.80 -6.41 3.53
C ARG A 66 -3.69 -7.76 2.83
N ASP A 67 -3.64 -8.83 3.62
CA ASP A 67 -3.65 -10.22 3.16
C ASP A 67 -2.59 -10.55 2.08
N VAL A 68 -1.41 -9.93 2.11
CA VAL A 68 -0.39 -10.13 1.06
C VAL A 68 0.11 -11.57 0.96
N GLY A 69 -0.09 -12.40 1.99
CA GLY A 69 0.17 -13.84 1.91
C GLY A 69 -0.71 -14.57 0.88
N LYS A 70 -1.85 -13.99 0.47
CA LYS A 70 -2.73 -14.53 -0.59
C LYS A 70 -2.36 -14.01 -1.99
N LEU A 71 -1.43 -13.05 -2.09
CA LEU A 71 -0.91 -12.56 -3.35
C LEU A 71 0.14 -13.54 -3.89
N MET A 72 -0.12 -14.10 -5.07
CA MET A 72 0.88 -14.93 -5.75
C MET A 72 2.13 -14.09 -6.07
N ASN A 73 3.32 -14.63 -5.80
CA ASN A 73 4.59 -13.92 -5.99
C ASN A 73 4.69 -12.58 -5.23
N ALA A 74 4.07 -12.47 -4.05
CA ALA A 74 4.06 -11.25 -3.25
C ALA A 74 5.43 -10.54 -3.11
N PRO A 75 6.55 -11.23 -2.82
CA PRO A 75 7.85 -10.56 -2.69
C PRO A 75 8.25 -9.75 -3.93
N LEU A 76 8.03 -10.30 -5.12
CA LEU A 76 8.35 -9.65 -6.38
C LEU A 76 7.54 -8.36 -6.59
N TYR A 77 6.22 -8.45 -6.40
CA TYR A 77 5.33 -7.30 -6.61
C TYR A 77 5.51 -6.23 -5.52
N LEU A 78 5.69 -6.63 -4.26
CA LEU A 78 5.93 -5.70 -3.16
C LEU A 78 7.24 -4.92 -3.35
N ALA A 79 8.32 -5.58 -3.80
CA ALA A 79 9.56 -4.91 -4.15
C ALA A 79 9.38 -3.87 -5.27
N GLU A 80 8.61 -4.22 -6.31
CA GLU A 80 8.32 -3.28 -7.38
C GLU A 80 7.47 -2.09 -6.92
N TRP A 81 6.42 -2.34 -6.14
CA TRP A 81 5.53 -1.30 -5.61
C TRP A 81 6.23 -0.40 -4.59
N GLN A 82 7.15 -0.95 -3.80
CA GLN A 82 8.04 -0.17 -2.92
C GLN A 82 8.88 0.80 -3.74
N ASN A 83 9.53 0.31 -4.81
CA ASN A 83 10.34 1.16 -5.69
C ASN A 83 9.53 2.29 -6.31
N ILE A 84 8.30 2.02 -6.76
CA ILE A 84 7.39 3.05 -7.29
C ILE A 84 7.07 4.10 -6.22
N THR A 85 6.76 3.65 -4.99
CA THR A 85 6.39 4.53 -3.88
C THR A 85 7.55 5.44 -3.47
N LYS A 86 8.77 4.90 -3.39
CA LYS A 86 9.98 5.64 -2.99
C LYS A 86 10.52 6.55 -4.10
N ASN A 87 10.26 6.24 -5.37
CA ASN A 87 10.78 7.03 -6.50
C ASN A 87 10.32 8.50 -6.49
N LEU A 88 9.19 8.81 -5.85
CA LEU A 88 8.71 10.20 -5.74
C LEU A 88 9.18 10.92 -4.48
N SER A 89 9.45 10.20 -3.39
CA SER A 89 10.09 10.72 -2.17
C SER A 89 10.45 9.57 -1.24
N GLU A 90 11.60 9.68 -0.57
CA GLU A 90 12.05 8.74 0.46
C GLU A 90 11.13 8.71 1.70
N ASP A 91 10.37 9.76 1.94
CA ASP A 91 9.46 9.85 3.09
C ASP A 91 8.18 9.04 2.92
N ARG A 92 7.91 8.55 1.69
CA ARG A 92 6.68 7.80 1.39
C ARG A 92 6.76 6.36 1.87
N LEU A 93 5.62 5.83 2.30
CA LEU A 93 5.57 4.58 3.05
C LEU A 93 4.77 3.49 2.33
N LEU A 94 5.22 2.24 2.46
CA LEU A 94 4.44 1.05 2.11
C LEU A 94 4.29 0.17 3.35
N ILE A 95 3.08 -0.29 3.59
CA ILE A 95 2.73 -1.19 4.69
C ILE A 95 2.09 -2.45 4.10
N ALA A 96 2.65 -3.61 4.41
CA ALA A 96 2.09 -4.90 4.04
C ALA A 96 1.54 -5.63 5.28
N GLY A 97 0.35 -6.20 5.15
CA GLY A 97 -0.30 -6.99 6.18
C GLY A 97 -0.46 -8.45 5.75
N THR A 98 -0.16 -9.39 6.63
CA THR A 98 -0.36 -10.82 6.39
C THR A 98 -0.94 -11.53 7.61
N GLU A 99 -1.97 -12.36 7.40
CA GLU A 99 -2.52 -13.23 8.46
C GLU A 99 -1.65 -14.46 8.73
N SER A 100 -0.57 -14.64 7.95
CA SER A 100 0.37 -15.74 8.16
C SER A 100 1.10 -15.57 9.50
N SER A 101 1.09 -16.63 10.32
CA SER A 101 1.94 -16.77 11.50
C SER A 101 3.22 -17.59 11.20
N ASP A 102 3.48 -17.90 9.93
CA ASP A 102 4.66 -18.66 9.49
C ASP A 102 5.85 -17.71 9.27
N LEU A 103 6.87 -17.87 10.12
CA LEU A 103 8.10 -17.08 10.07
C LEU A 103 8.83 -17.16 8.73
N GLN A 104 8.82 -18.32 8.05
CA GLN A 104 9.52 -18.46 6.78
C GLN A 104 8.83 -17.63 5.69
N GLN A 105 7.50 -17.61 5.68
CA GLN A 105 6.74 -16.76 4.76
C GLN A 105 6.95 -15.28 5.05
N ILE A 106 6.98 -14.90 6.32
CA ILE A 106 7.23 -13.52 6.77
C ILE A 106 8.62 -13.04 6.32
N VAL A 107 9.66 -13.84 6.56
CA VAL A 107 11.04 -13.52 6.18
C VAL A 107 11.18 -13.41 4.66
N ASN A 108 10.59 -14.34 3.90
CA ASN A 108 10.63 -14.31 2.43
C ASN A 108 10.00 -13.02 1.85
N ILE A 109 8.98 -12.45 2.50
CA ILE A 109 8.45 -11.13 2.12
C ILE A 109 9.47 -10.03 2.43
N LEU A 110 10.00 -10.01 3.66
CA LEU A 110 10.93 -8.96 4.12
C LEU A 110 12.26 -8.94 3.35
N GLU A 111 12.82 -10.09 2.98
CA GLU A 111 14.08 -10.18 2.25
C GLU A 111 14.03 -9.48 0.88
N SER A 112 12.83 -9.34 0.30
CA SER A 112 12.63 -8.66 -0.98
C SER A 112 12.50 -7.14 -0.86
N THR A 113 12.38 -6.59 0.36
CA THR A 113 12.00 -5.19 0.60
C THR A 113 12.70 -4.61 1.84
N SER A 114 13.68 -3.72 1.65
CA SER A 114 14.46 -3.14 2.76
C SER A 114 13.70 -2.15 3.65
N ASP A 115 12.72 -1.42 3.11
CA ASP A 115 11.99 -0.34 3.80
C ASP A 115 10.47 -0.59 3.88
N LEU A 116 10.05 -1.85 3.81
CA LEU A 116 8.66 -2.25 3.97
C LEU A 116 8.33 -2.42 5.44
N LEU A 117 7.25 -1.78 5.92
CA LEU A 117 6.67 -2.14 7.21
C LEU A 117 5.75 -3.34 7.03
N LEU A 118 5.93 -4.36 7.87
CA LEU A 118 5.11 -5.57 7.84
C LEU A 118 4.32 -5.73 9.14
N THR A 119 3.01 -5.87 9.02
CA THR A 119 2.12 -6.29 10.12
C THR A 119 1.74 -7.75 9.94
N SER A 120 1.83 -8.57 10.99
CA SER A 120 1.52 -10.01 10.91
C SER A 120 0.87 -10.53 12.18
N SER A 121 0.00 -11.54 12.03
CA SER A 121 -0.61 -12.29 13.14
C SER A 121 0.42 -13.11 13.94
N TYR A 122 1.66 -13.25 13.45
CA TYR A 122 2.78 -13.73 14.27
C TYR A 122 3.01 -12.80 15.48
N LEU A 123 2.89 -11.48 15.28
CA LEU A 123 3.15 -10.48 16.32
C LEU A 123 2.01 -10.38 17.36
N SER A 124 0.81 -10.90 17.06
CA SER A 124 -0.33 -10.84 17.99
C SER A 124 -0.33 -11.94 19.05
N ASN A 125 0.49 -12.99 18.88
CA ASN A 125 0.62 -14.10 19.83
C ASN A 125 1.84 -13.94 20.77
N SER A 126 2.44 -12.76 20.83
CA SER A 126 3.56 -12.43 21.73
C SER A 126 3.09 -11.90 23.08
#